data_AF-A0A2K3KN96-F1
#
_entry.id   AF-A0A2K3KN96-F1
#
_cell.length_a   1.000
_cell.length_b   1.000
_cell.length_c   1.000
_cell.angle_alpha   90.00
_cell.angle_beta   90.00
_cell.angle_gamma   90.00
#
_symmetry.space_group_name_H-M   'P 1'
#
loop_
_entity.id
_entity.type
_entity.pdbx_description
1 polymer ?
#
loop_
_entity_poly.entity_id
_entity_poly.type
_entity_poly.pdbx_seq_one_letter_code
_entity_poly.pdbx_strand_id
1 'polypeptide(L)' 'KKVVVVDEVVESFDELGISDEVMGAVKEIGIEVPTEIQCIGIPAILDGNFWF' A
#
# COMPACT_ATOMS: atom_id res chain seq x y z
N LYS A 1 24.69 10.87 0.60
CA LYS A 1 23.47 11.42 -0.04
C LYS A 1 22.39 10.36 0.14
N LYS A 2 21.50 10.48 1.14
CA LYS A 2 20.38 9.54 1.29
C LYS A 2 19.41 9.90 0.17
N VAL A 3 19.29 9.03 -0.84
CA VAL A 3 18.20 9.13 -1.79
C VAL A 3 16.96 8.83 -0.98
N VAL A 4 16.13 9.84 -0.77
CA VAL A 4 14.77 9.62 -0.29
C VAL A 4 14.06 9.08 -1.52
N VAL A 5 13.78 7.78 -1.52
CA VAL A 5 12.90 7.20 -2.53
C VAL A 5 11.56 7.88 -2.30
N VAL A 6 11.07 8.59 -3.31
CA VAL A 6 9.70 9.09 -3.30
C VAL A 6 8.86 7.83 -3.36
N ASP A 7 8.04 7.55 -2.33
CA ASP A 7 7.21 6.35 -2.26
C ASP A 7 6.54 6.11 -3.62
N GLU A 8 6.83 4.95 -4.21
CA GLU A 8 6.33 4.62 -5.54
C GLU A 8 4.80 4.53 -5.45
N VAL A 9 4.12 5.41 -6.18
CA VAL A 9 2.67 5.30 -6.36
C VAL A 9 2.44 4.06 -7.20
N VAL A 10 1.84 3.03 -6.59
CA VAL A 10 1.54 1.77 -7.26
C VAL A 10 0.14 1.83 -7.90
N GLU A 11 -0.06 1.04 -8.95
CA GLU A 11 -1.33 1.02 -9.69
C GLU A 11 -2.30 -0.06 -9.16
N SER A 12 -1.83 -0.99 -8.31
CA SER A 12 -2.66 -2.00 -7.65
C SER A 12 -2.26 -2.24 -6.19
N PHE A 13 -3.24 -2.61 -5.36
CA PHE A 13 -3.01 -3.13 -4.01
C PHE A 13 -2.19 -4.43 -3.98
N ASP A 14 -2.18 -5.21 -5.06
CA ASP A 14 -1.38 -6.45 -5.17
C ASP A 14 0.13 -6.16 -5.01
N GLU A 15 0.57 -4.95 -5.35
CA GLU A 15 1.97 -4.51 -5.24
C GLU A 15 2.36 -4.09 -3.81
N LEU A 16 1.38 -3.90 -2.92
CA LEU A 16 1.60 -3.46 -1.53
C LEU A 16 1.83 -4.62 -0.55
N GLY A 17 1.84 -5.86 -1.03
CA GLY A 17 2.11 -7.03 -0.20
C GLY A 17 0.96 -7.40 0.75
N ILE A 18 -0.27 -7.00 0.44
CA ILE A 18 -1.45 -7.40 1.22
C ILE A 18 -1.88 -8.83 0.89
N SER A 19 -2.59 -9.48 1.81
CA SER A 19 -3.02 -10.87 1.63
C SER A 19 -4.19 -10.99 0.65
N ASP A 20 -4.36 -12.18 0.07
CA ASP A 20 -5.48 -12.51 -0.84
C ASP A 20 -6.86 -12.26 -0.21
N GLU A 21 -7.00 -12.49 1.10
CA GLU A 21 -8.22 -12.22 1.85
C GLU A 21 -8.58 -10.73 1.81
N VAL A 22 -7.59 -9.86 2.05
CA VAL A 22 -7.79 -8.41 2.01
C VAL A 22 -8.00 -7.93 0.57
N MET A 23 -7.28 -8.50 -0.41
CA MET A 23 -7.53 -8.23 -1.83
C MET A 23 -8.96 -8.56 -2.26
N GLY A 24 -9.53 -9.66 -1.75
CA GLY A 24 -10.93 -10.03 -1.98
C GLY A 24 -11.88 -8.94 -1.48
N ALA A 25 -11.70 -8.50 -0.24
CA ALA A 25 -12.52 -7.44 0.35
C ALA A 25 -12.41 -6.11 -0.41
N VAL A 26 -11.20 -5.72 -0.82
CA VAL A 26 -10.92 -4.49 -1.59
C VAL A 26 -11.66 -4.51 -2.94
N LYS A 27 -11.69 -5.66 -3.62
CA LYS A 27 -12.45 -5.85 -4.87
C LYS A 27 -13.96 -5.82 -4.64
N GLU A 28 -14.45 -6.44 -3.56
CA GLU A 28 -15.89 -6.43 -3.22
C GLU A 28 -16.44 -5.03 -2.95
N ILE A 29 -15.62 -4.15 -2.38
CA ILE A 29 -15.99 -2.74 -2.12
C ILE A 29 -15.74 -1.82 -3.33
N GLY A 30 -15.24 -2.36 -4.44
CA GLY A 30 -15.05 -1.62 -5.70
C GLY A 30 -13.88 -0.63 -5.69
N ILE A 31 -12.86 -0.88 -4.86
CA ILE A 31 -11.63 -0.10 -4.87
C ILE A 31 -10.58 -0.93 -5.62
N GLU A 32 -9.93 -0.34 -6.62
CA GLU A 32 -8.95 -1.07 -7.47
C GLU A 32 -7.53 -0.47 -7.35
N VAL A 33 -7.44 0.85 -7.19
CA VAL A 33 -6.16 1.58 -7.11
C VAL A 33 -6.00 2.17 -5.70
N PRO A 34 -4.86 1.98 -5.03
CA PRO A 34 -4.62 2.58 -3.73
C PRO A 34 -4.50 4.11 -3.83
N THR A 35 -4.97 4.81 -2.79
CA THR A 35 -4.72 6.24 -2.66
C THR A 35 -3.24 6.50 -2.36
N GLU A 36 -2.77 7.72 -2.62
CA GLU A 36 -1.38 8.14 -2.34
C GLU A 36 -0.97 7.86 -0.89
N ILE A 37 -1.86 8.11 0.08
CA ILE A 37 -1.60 7.82 1.50
C ILE A 37 -1.48 6.31 1.75
N GLN A 38 -2.25 5.48 1.04
CA GLN A 38 -2.22 4.03 1.19
C GLN A 38 -0.96 3.41 0.57
N CYS A 39 -0.45 3.98 -0.53
CA CYS A 39 0.82 3.55 -1.13
C CYS A 39 1.97 3.66 -0.12
N ILE A 40 1.90 4.66 0.78
CA ILE A 40 2.91 4.91 1.81
C ILE A 40 2.59 4.14 3.10
N GLY A 41 1.36 4.24 3.56
CA GLY A 41 0.97 3.78 4.89
C GLY A 41 0.88 2.26 5.01
N ILE A 42 0.39 1.57 3.98
CA ILE A 42 0.21 0.11 4.03
C ILE A 42 1.56 -0.61 4.16
N PRO A 43 2.55 -0.37 3.27
CA PRO A 43 3.86 -1.02 3.39
C PRO A 43 4.55 -0.69 4.72
N ALA A 44 4.48 0.57 5.18
CA ALA A 44 5.06 0.98 6.45
C ALA A 44 4.49 0.20 7.64
N ILE A 45 3.17 0.01 7.68
CA ILE A 45 2.50 -0.77 8.74
C ILE A 45 2.89 -2.25 8.66
N LEU A 46 2.96 -2.83 7.46
CA LEU A 46 3.35 -4.23 7.25
C LEU A 46 4.80 -4.49 7.67
N ASP A 47 5.69 -3.53 7.44
CA ASP A 47 7.08 -3.55 7.89
C ASP A 47 7.23 -3.31 9.41
N GLY A 48 6.13 -3.07 10.13
CA GLY A 48 6.13 -2.75 11.56
C GLY A 48 6.70 -1.36 11.87
N ASN A 49 6.83 -0.51 10.85
CA ASN A 49 7.36 0.84 10.96
C ASN A 49 6.22 1.84 11.17
N PHE A 50 6.03 2.30 12.40
CA PHE A 50 5.02 3.31 12.70
C PHE A 50 5.65 4.71 12.50
N TRP A 51 5.34 5.35 11.37
CA TRP A 51 5.85 6.69 10.99
C TRP A 51 4.86 7.84 11.26
N PHE A 52 3.88 7.64 12.15
CA PHE A 52 2.95 8.67 12.60
C PHE A 52 2.79 8.69 14.12
#